data_AF-A0A835LMQ2-F1
#
_entry.id   AF-A0A835LMQ2-F1
#
_cell.length_a   1.000
_cell.length_b   1.000
_cell.length_c   1.000
_cell.angle_alpha   90.00
_cell.angle_beta   90.00
_cell.angle_gamma   90.00
#
_symmetry.space_group_name_H-M   'P 1'
#
loop_
_entity.id
_entity.type
_entity.pdbx_description
1 polymer ?
#
loop_
_entity_poly.entity_id
_entity_poly.type
_entity_poly.pdbx_seq_one_letter_code
_entity_poly.pdbx_strand_id
1 'polypeptide(L)'
;MPSKHLNDEGNTTRDSQGHGTHTASTSAGSYISNASYYGLATGTAKGGSPGSRLAIYKACASEGCRGSAILAAFDDAISDGVNVISLSLRGNCIYET
;
A
#
# COMPACT_ATOMS: atom_id res chain seq x y z
N MET A 1 1.32 -4.80 27.84
CA MET A 1 1.20 -6.28 27.86
C MET A 1 1.90 -6.84 26.61
N PRO A 2 2.52 -8.02 26.67
CA PRO A 2 3.96 -8.23 26.44
C PRO A 2 4.41 -8.46 24.99
N SER A 3 5.69 -8.17 24.77
CA SER A 3 6.48 -8.37 23.55
C SER A 3 6.68 -9.86 23.24
N LYS A 4 6.36 -10.29 22.01
CA LYS A 4 6.74 -11.60 21.47
C LYS A 4 7.57 -11.39 20.21
N HIS A 5 8.77 -11.98 20.19
CA HIS A 5 9.54 -12.21 18.98
C HIS A 5 8.67 -12.90 17.93
N LEU A 6 8.32 -12.17 16.87
CA LEU A 6 7.63 -12.65 15.69
C LEU A 6 8.32 -11.98 14.50
N ASN A 7 8.65 -12.79 13.48
CA ASN A 7 9.38 -12.37 12.29
C ASN A 7 8.83 -11.04 11.71
N ASP A 8 9.73 -10.12 11.35
CA ASP A 8 9.47 -8.70 11.03
C ASP A 8 8.49 -8.46 9.86
N GLU A 9 8.12 -9.49 9.11
CA GLU A 9 7.24 -9.40 7.94
C GLU A 9 5.78 -9.02 8.29
N GLY A 10 5.35 -9.23 9.54
CA GLY A 10 4.01 -8.90 10.04
C GLY A 10 3.94 -7.78 11.07
N ASN A 11 5.08 -7.22 11.49
CA ASN A 11 5.14 -6.25 12.59
C ASN A 11 5.55 -4.84 12.12
N THR A 12 5.80 -4.66 10.82
CA THR A 12 6.17 -3.37 10.24
C THR A 12 5.30 -3.06 9.02
N THR A 13 5.14 -1.76 8.76
CA THR A 13 4.49 -1.25 7.55
C THR A 13 5.39 -1.32 6.31
N ARG A 14 6.62 -1.84 6.44
CA ARG A 14 7.57 -1.95 5.32
C ARG A 14 7.02 -2.90 4.25
N ASP A 15 7.08 -2.43 3.02
CA ASP A 15 6.71 -3.20 1.84
C ASP A 15 7.92 -4.03 1.37
N SER A 16 7.83 -5.35 1.49
CA SER A 16 8.84 -6.30 0.99
C SER A 16 8.49 -6.86 -0.39
N GLN A 17 7.29 -6.58 -0.92
CA GLN A 17 6.82 -7.13 -2.20
C GLN A 17 6.90 -6.09 -3.32
N GLY A 18 6.55 -4.84 -3.04
CA GLY A 18 6.62 -3.70 -3.96
C GLY A 18 5.27 -3.22 -4.47
N HIS A 19 4.21 -4.05 -4.39
CA HIS A 19 2.86 -3.68 -4.85
C HIS A 19 2.31 -2.42 -4.18
N GLY A 20 2.52 -2.27 -2.87
CA GLY A 20 2.09 -1.09 -2.11
C GLY A 20 2.86 0.15 -2.55
N THR A 21 4.18 0.03 -2.67
CA THR A 21 5.08 1.12 -3.11
C THR A 21 4.76 1.58 -4.52
N HIS A 22 4.52 0.64 -5.45
CA HIS A 22 4.13 0.94 -6.83
C HIS A 22 2.77 1.65 -6.91
N THR A 23 1.79 1.19 -6.12
CA THR A 23 0.45 1.81 -6.08
C THR A 23 0.52 3.22 -5.49
N ALA A 24 1.25 3.40 -4.39
CA ALA A 24 1.40 4.69 -3.72
C ALA A 24 2.19 5.70 -4.58
N SER A 25 3.23 5.26 -5.30
CA SER A 25 3.98 6.14 -6.20
C SER A 25 3.15 6.56 -7.42
N THR A 26 2.28 5.67 -7.92
CA THR A 26 1.35 6.01 -9.01
C THR A 26 0.29 7.02 -8.57
N SER A 27 -0.18 6.96 -7.32
CA SER A 27 -1.20 7.89 -6.82
C SER A 27 -0.63 9.27 -6.46
N ALA A 28 0.43 9.33 -5.65
CA ALA A 28 0.97 10.59 -5.11
C ALA A 28 2.51 10.66 -5.10
N GLY A 29 3.18 9.86 -5.92
CA GLY A 29 4.64 9.91 -6.06
C GLY A 29 5.15 11.31 -6.41
N SER A 30 6.25 11.69 -5.78
CA SER A 30 6.97 12.94 -6.10
C SER A 30 7.61 12.87 -7.50
N TYR A 31 8.03 14.02 -8.01
CA TYR A 31 8.74 14.10 -9.29
C TYR A 31 10.12 13.45 -9.16
N ILE A 32 10.37 12.40 -9.95
CA ILE A 32 11.67 11.73 -10.05
C ILE A 32 12.14 11.78 -11.51
N SER A 33 13.15 12.60 -11.77
CA SER A 33 13.79 12.71 -13.08
C SER A 33 14.59 11.46 -13.43
N ASN A 34 14.70 11.14 -14.72
CA ASN A 34 15.48 10.02 -15.25
C ASN A 34 15.07 8.65 -14.68
N ALA A 35 13.79 8.48 -14.33
CA ALA A 35 13.25 7.18 -13.97
C ALA A 35 13.13 6.31 -15.23
N SER A 36 13.48 5.02 -15.12
CA SER A 36 13.34 4.03 -16.18
C SER A 36 13.29 2.61 -15.60
N TYR A 37 12.76 1.67 -16.37
CA TYR A 37 12.85 0.23 -16.08
C TYR A 37 13.81 -0.42 -17.08
N TYR A 38 15.07 -0.62 -16.68
CA TYR A 38 16.14 -1.10 -17.56
C TYR A 38 16.24 -0.31 -18.88
N GLY A 39 16.06 1.02 -18.82
CA GLY A 39 16.07 1.92 -19.98
C GLY A 39 14.73 2.10 -20.69
N LEU A 40 13.71 1.27 -20.38
CA LEU A 40 12.35 1.42 -20.89
C LEU A 40 11.61 2.55 -20.16
N ALA A 41 10.71 3.22 -20.90
CA ALA A 41 9.87 4.31 -20.39
C ALA A 41 10.67 5.43 -19.68
N THR A 42 11.82 5.79 -20.25
CA THR A 42 12.68 6.84 -19.67
C THR A 42 11.96 8.19 -19.65
N GLY A 43 11.92 8.83 -18.48
CA GLY A 43 11.30 10.14 -18.33
C GLY A 43 11.28 10.63 -16.89
N THR A 44 10.33 11.52 -16.59
CA THR A 44 10.07 11.96 -15.21
C THR A 44 8.85 11.21 -14.67
N ALA A 45 9.08 10.33 -13.69
CA ALA A 45 7.99 9.65 -12.99
C ALA A 45 7.35 10.58 -11.98
N LYS A 46 6.02 10.54 -11.87
CA LYS A 46 5.21 11.26 -10.89
C LYS A 46 3.89 10.54 -10.66
N GLY A 47 3.29 10.75 -9.49
CA GLY A 47 1.92 10.31 -9.24
C GLY A 47 0.87 11.21 -9.90
N GLY A 48 -0.39 10.82 -9.79
CA GLY A 48 -1.54 11.62 -10.21
C GLY A 48 -1.64 12.96 -9.46
N SER A 49 -1.33 12.97 -8.15
CA SER A 49 -1.31 14.17 -7.30
C SER A 49 0.02 14.34 -6.55
N PRO A 50 1.11 14.77 -7.23
CA PRO A 50 2.39 15.03 -6.58
C PRO A 50 2.26 16.21 -5.62
N GLY A 51 2.57 15.99 -4.35
CA GLY A 51 2.42 16.98 -3.27
C GLY A 51 1.35 16.63 -2.24
N SER A 52 0.47 15.67 -2.56
CA SER A 52 -0.39 15.05 -1.55
C SER A 52 0.44 14.27 -0.52
N ARG A 53 -0.01 14.25 0.73
CA ARG A 53 0.59 13.44 1.79
C ARG A 53 0.11 11.99 1.66
N LEU A 54 1.01 11.04 1.95
CA LEU A 54 0.69 9.62 2.00
C LEU A 54 0.60 9.16 3.46
N ALA A 55 -0.50 8.48 3.80
CA ALA A 55 -0.63 7.65 4.98
C ALA A 55 -0.80 6.20 4.52
N ILE A 56 0.04 5.28 5.03
CA ILE A 56 0.13 3.91 4.52
C ILE A 56 -0.35 2.92 5.59
N TYR A 57 -1.42 2.19 5.26
CA TYR A 57 -2.02 1.17 6.12
C TYR A 57 -1.83 -0.20 5.46
N LYS A 58 -0.87 -1.00 5.97
CA LYS A 58 -0.55 -2.32 5.41
C LYS A 58 -1.56 -3.36 5.88
N ALA A 59 -2.54 -3.68 5.03
CA ALA A 59 -3.60 -4.67 5.32
C ALA A 59 -3.32 -6.08 4.74
N CYS A 60 -2.22 -6.26 4.02
CA CYS A 60 -1.84 -7.52 3.38
C CYS A 60 -0.48 -8.02 3.89
N ALA A 61 -0.39 -9.33 4.05
CA ALA A 61 0.84 -10.06 4.35
C ALA A 61 1.12 -11.06 3.21
N SER A 62 2.18 -11.87 3.36
CA SER A 62 2.53 -12.96 2.42
C SER A 62 1.35 -13.92 2.18
N GLU A 63 0.57 -14.20 3.22
CA GLU A 63 -0.62 -15.08 3.19
C GLU A 63 -1.87 -14.41 2.57
N GLY A 64 -1.76 -13.15 2.14
CA GLY A 64 -2.86 -12.37 1.56
C GLY A 64 -3.43 -11.31 2.51
N CYS A 65 -4.64 -10.84 2.17
CA CYS A 65 -5.28 -9.70 2.81
C CYS A 65 -6.52 -10.17 3.56
N ARG A 66 -6.45 -10.22 4.89
CA ARG A 66 -7.59 -10.62 5.71
C ARG A 66 -8.64 -9.51 5.72
N GLY A 67 -9.91 -9.86 5.53
CA GLY A 67 -11.02 -8.88 5.57
C GLY A 67 -11.04 -8.06 6.86
N SER A 68 -10.72 -8.67 8.00
CA SER A 68 -10.61 -7.96 9.29
C SER A 68 -9.46 -6.94 9.32
N ALA A 69 -8.31 -7.23 8.70
CA ALA A 69 -7.19 -6.29 8.62
C ALA A 69 -7.52 -5.12 7.67
N ILE A 70 -8.27 -5.39 6.60
CA ILE A 70 -8.76 -4.35 5.69
C ILE A 70 -9.73 -3.43 6.45
N LEU A 71 -10.69 -3.98 7.19
CA LEU A 71 -11.64 -3.18 7.97
C LEU A 71 -10.96 -2.36 9.07
N ALA A 72 -9.96 -2.93 9.77
CA ALA A 72 -9.16 -2.19 10.74
C ALA A 72 -8.40 -1.02 10.09
N ALA A 73 -7.80 -1.24 8.92
CA ALA A 73 -7.13 -0.18 8.16
C ALA A 73 -8.08 0.94 7.73
N PHE A 74 -9.34 0.61 7.40
CA PHE A 74 -10.36 1.63 7.13
C PHE A 74 -10.72 2.44 8.37
N ASP A 75 -10.90 1.78 9.52
CA ASP A 75 -11.22 2.44 10.79
C ASP A 75 -10.11 3.44 11.18
N ASP A 76 -8.85 3.00 11.13
CA ASP A 76 -7.68 3.84 11.39
C ASP A 76 -7.59 5.00 10.40
N ALA A 77 -7.76 4.75 9.09
CA ALA A 77 -7.69 5.79 8.07
C ALA A 77 -8.77 6.87 8.23
N ILE A 78 -10.00 6.45 8.57
CA ILE A 78 -11.10 7.37 8.83
C ILE A 78 -10.82 8.19 10.10
N SER A 79 -10.35 7.53 11.17
CA SER A 79 -9.99 8.18 12.43
C SER A 79 -8.86 9.20 12.25
N ASP A 80 -7.86 8.89 11.42
CA ASP A 80 -6.75 9.78 11.08
C ASP A 80 -7.17 10.94 10.15
N GLY A 81 -8.39 10.92 9.62
CA GLY A 81 -8.95 11.99 8.80
C GLY A 81 -8.38 12.04 7.39
N VAL A 82 -8.01 10.90 6.79
CA VAL A 82 -7.53 10.87 5.41
C VAL A 82 -8.62 11.35 4.43
N ASN A 83 -8.24 12.10 3.40
CA ASN A 83 -9.22 12.68 2.47
C ASN A 83 -9.66 11.71 1.36
N VAL A 84 -8.78 10.79 0.94
CA VAL A 84 -9.02 9.82 -0.13
C VAL A 84 -8.31 8.51 0.23
N ILE A 85 -8.99 7.38 0.03
CA ILE A 85 -8.42 6.04 0.18
C ILE A 85 -8.19 5.43 -1.19
N SER A 86 -6.96 5.01 -1.47
CA SER A 86 -6.60 4.25 -2.68
C SER A 86 -6.44 2.77 -2.33
N LEU A 87 -7.40 1.93 -2.74
CA LEU A 87 -7.42 0.50 -2.44
C LEU A 87 -7.28 -0.32 -3.72
N SER A 88 -6.12 -0.97 -3.92
CA SER A 88 -5.87 -1.87 -5.06
C SER A 88 -5.78 -3.32 -4.55
N LEU A 89 -6.92 -3.87 -4.13
CA LEU A 89 -7.03 -5.24 -3.64
C LEU A 89 -8.03 -6.03 -4.48
N ARG A 90 -7.86 -7.35 -4.52
CA ARG A 90 -8.84 -8.27 -5.10
C ARG A 90 -9.33 -9.23 -4.03
N GLY A 91 -10.66 -9.37 -3.93
CA GLY A 91 -11.28 -10.45 -3.16
C GLY A 91 -11.43 -11.71 -4.01
N ASN A 92 -11.31 -12.87 -3.38
CA ASN A 92 -11.69 -14.14 -4.00
C ASN A 92 -13.15 -14.40 -3.59
N CYS A 93 -14.09 -14.34 -4.54
CA CYS A 93 -15.45 -14.80 -4.28
C CYS A 93 -15.42 -16.33 -4.22
N ILE A 94 -15.71 -16.91 -3.06
CA ILE A 94 -15.88 -18.35 -2.87
C ILE A 94 -17.37 -18.69 -2.67
N TYR A 95 -18.18 -18.32 -3.65
CA TYR A 95 -19.47 -18.96 -3.86
C TYR A 95 -19.38 -19.68 -5.21
N GLU A 96 -18.87 -20.91 -5.19
CA GLU A 96 -19.23 -21.90 -6.20
C GLU A 96 -20.49 -22.62 -5.70
N THR A 97 -21.49 -22.73 -6.57
CA THR A 97 -22.64 -23.64 -6.45
C THR A 97 -22.20 -25.10 -6.51
#